data_AF-A0A2D5IDT4-F1
#
_entry.id   AF-A0A2D5IDT4-F1
#
_cell.length_a   1.000
_cell.length_b   1.000
_cell.length_c   1.000
_cell.angle_alpha   90.00
_cell.angle_beta   90.00
_cell.angle_gamma   90.00
#
_symmetry.space_group_name_H-M   'P 1'
#
loop_
_entity.id
_entity.type
_entity.pdbx_description
1 polymer ?
#
loop_
_entity_poly.entity_id
_entity_poly.type
_entity_poly.pdbx_seq_one_letter_code
_entity_poly.pdbx_strand_id
1 'polypeptide(L)'
;MSIGELAQLIAAIGVILSMLTVAKQISDNTKQAKLINWGVLSERYMSVYRQAGDLNLADVIVRGHRDFESLNGAEQLAFGHFLENICIANEGALVMANSVSRGKEGMISLFERHVRWHLGTKGGGAWFERFQQERGFPDDLTRSIHKAIS
;
A
#
# COMPACT_ATOMS: atom_id res chain seq x y z
N MET A 1 40.06 6.74 -44.96
CA MET A 1 38.90 6.03 -44.39
C MET A 1 38.37 5.07 -45.44
N SER A 2 38.46 3.77 -45.20
CA SER A 2 37.92 2.75 -46.11
C SER A 2 36.38 2.68 -45.99
N ILE A 3 35.73 2.13 -47.02
CA ILE A 3 34.27 1.89 -47.00
C ILE A 3 33.89 1.00 -45.80
N GLY A 4 34.76 0.06 -45.40
CA GLY A 4 34.55 -0.80 -44.23
C GLY A 4 34.60 -0.04 -42.91
N GLU A 5 35.53 0.91 -42.76
CA GLU A 5 35.63 1.77 -41.56
C GLU A 5 34.40 2.67 -41.42
N LEU A 6 33.89 3.22 -42.53
CA LEU A 6 32.67 4.03 -42.55
C LEU A 6 31.43 3.18 -42.18
N ALA A 7 31.34 1.95 -42.69
CA ALA A 7 30.26 1.03 -42.35
C ALA A 7 30.28 0.63 -40.87
N GLN A 8 31.46 0.38 -40.30
CA GLN A 8 31.64 0.09 -38.87
C GLN A 8 31.25 1.28 -37.99
N LEU A 9 31.62 2.50 -38.38
CA LEU A 9 31.24 3.72 -37.67
C LEU A 9 29.71 3.90 -37.64
N ILE A 10 29.04 3.72 -38.79
CA ILE A 10 27.58 3.82 -38.91
C ILE A 10 26.90 2.75 -38.05
N ALA A 11 27.40 1.51 -38.07
CA ALA A 11 26.86 0.43 -37.25
C ALA A 11 27.01 0.70 -35.75
N ALA A 12 28.17 1.20 -35.32
CA ALA A 12 28.42 1.56 -33.92
C ALA A 12 27.47 2.67 -33.44
N ILE A 13 27.25 3.70 -34.27
CA ILE A 13 26.27 4.76 -33.98
C ILE A 13 24.86 4.16 -33.85
N GLY A 14 24.48 3.25 -34.75
CA GLY A 14 23.20 2.54 -34.69
C GLY A 14 23.01 1.81 -33.35
N VAL A 15 24.01 1.05 -32.90
CA VAL A 15 23.98 0.33 -31.62
C VAL A 15 23.83 1.29 -30.44
N ILE A 16 24.59 2.39 -30.41
CA ILE A 16 24.52 3.40 -29.34
C ILE A 16 23.13 4.02 -29.28
N LEU A 17 22.57 4.41 -30.43
CA LEU A 17 21.22 4.97 -30.51
C LEU A 17 20.15 3.97 -30.07
N SER A 18 20.29 2.69 -30.43
CA SER A 18 19.42 1.61 -29.93
C SER A 18 19.50 1.49 -28.41
N MET A 19 20.69 1.49 -27.81
CA MET A 19 20.85 1.41 -26.35
C MET A 19 20.25 2.62 -25.63
N LEU A 20 20.42 3.83 -26.17
CA LEU A 20 19.80 5.04 -25.63
C LEU A 20 18.26 4.99 -25.70
N THR A 21 17.73 4.42 -26.79
CA THR A 21 16.28 4.23 -26.96
C THR A 21 15.74 3.23 -25.95
N VAL A 22 16.43 2.10 -25.74
CA VAL A 22 16.09 1.11 -24.71
C VAL A 22 16.16 1.74 -23.32
N ALA A 23 17.20 2.51 -23.01
CA ALA A 23 17.33 3.21 -21.73
C ALA A 23 16.17 4.20 -21.50
N LYS A 24 15.77 4.95 -22.53
CA LYS A 24 14.59 5.83 -22.48
C LYS A 24 13.31 5.03 -22.25
N GLN A 25 13.13 3.92 -22.97
CA GLN A 25 11.95 3.06 -22.83
C GLN A 25 11.86 2.43 -21.44
N ILE A 26 12.98 2.00 -20.87
CA ILE A 26 13.04 1.51 -19.47
C ILE A 26 12.65 2.63 -18.50
N SER A 27 13.17 3.85 -18.70
CA SER A 27 12.83 5.02 -17.88
C SER A 27 11.33 5.33 -17.97
N ASP A 28 10.75 5.37 -19.16
CA ASP A 28 9.35 5.72 -19.37
C ASP A 28 8.40 4.60 -18.87
N ASN A 29 8.75 3.33 -19.08
CA ASN A 29 8.05 2.18 -18.48
C ASN A 29 8.08 2.26 -16.95
N THR A 30 9.22 2.64 -16.37
CA THR A 30 9.35 2.83 -14.92
C THR A 30 8.41 3.93 -14.42
N LYS A 31 8.28 5.05 -15.15
CA LYS A 31 7.33 6.12 -14.79
C LYS A 31 5.88 5.65 -14.89
N GLN A 32 5.51 4.93 -15.94
CA GLN A 32 4.15 4.39 -16.10
C GLN A 32 3.80 3.38 -15.02
N ALA A 33 4.72 2.46 -14.69
CA ALA A 33 4.53 1.50 -13.60
C ALA A 33 4.29 2.19 -12.26
N LYS A 34 4.98 3.30 -11.97
CA LYS A 34 4.73 4.11 -10.77
C LYS A 34 3.30 4.66 -10.72
N LEU A 35 2.81 5.21 -11.84
CA LEU A 35 1.47 5.78 -11.92
C LEU A 35 0.38 4.71 -11.77
N ILE A 36 0.56 3.56 -12.41
CA ILE A 36 -0.36 2.42 -12.29
C ILE A 36 -0.42 1.92 -10.85
N ASN A 37 0.74 1.68 -10.23
CA ASN A 37 0.81 1.24 -8.83
C ASN A 37 0.11 2.24 -7.91
N TRP A 38 0.33 3.54 -8.13
CA TRP A 38 -0.33 4.61 -7.37
C TRP A 38 -1.85 4.60 -7.55
N GLY A 39 -2.33 4.42 -8.78
CA GLY A 39 -3.75 4.26 -9.09
C GLY A 39 -4.37 3.10 -8.30
N VAL A 40 -3.74 1.93 -8.32
CA VAL A 40 -4.23 0.74 -7.60
C VAL A 40 -4.32 0.98 -6.09
N LEU A 41 -3.34 1.63 -5.47
CA LEU A 41 -3.41 1.96 -4.04
C LEU A 41 -4.49 2.98 -3.73
N SER A 42 -4.61 4.01 -4.55
CA SER A 42 -5.68 5.01 -4.42
C SER A 42 -7.05 4.36 -4.52
N GLU A 43 -7.26 3.45 -5.47
CA GLU A 43 -8.51 2.68 -5.61
C GLU A 43 -8.80 1.81 -4.39
N ARG A 44 -7.79 1.12 -3.84
CA ARG A 44 -7.94 0.35 -2.60
C ARG A 44 -8.40 1.24 -1.45
N TYR A 45 -7.73 2.37 -1.21
CA TYR A 45 -8.16 3.30 -0.16
C TYR A 45 -9.58 3.83 -0.39
N MET A 46 -9.90 4.25 -1.61
CA MET A 46 -11.23 4.75 -1.95
C MET A 46 -12.31 3.69 -1.72
N SER A 47 -12.03 2.43 -2.05
CA SER A 47 -12.95 1.32 -1.81
C SER A 47 -13.25 1.12 -0.33
N VAL A 48 -12.22 1.17 0.53
CA VAL A 48 -12.39 1.02 1.99
C VAL A 48 -13.18 2.20 2.57
N TYR A 49 -12.82 3.44 2.23
CA TYR A 49 -13.50 4.62 2.77
C TYR A 49 -14.93 4.79 2.24
N ARG A 50 -15.25 4.27 1.04
CA ARG A 50 -16.62 4.28 0.52
C ARG A 50 -17.59 3.48 1.40
N GLN A 51 -17.11 2.46 2.10
CA GLN A 51 -17.92 1.68 3.03
C GLN A 51 -18.43 2.56 4.19
N ALA A 52 -17.64 3.54 4.63
CA ALA A 52 -18.05 4.50 5.65
C ALA A 52 -19.09 5.54 5.16
N GLY A 53 -19.51 5.47 3.89
CA GLY A 53 -20.65 6.24 3.38
C GLY A 53 -22.01 5.68 3.84
N ASP A 54 -22.05 4.45 4.35
CA ASP A 54 -23.22 3.90 5.05
C ASP A 54 -23.17 4.35 6.53
N LEU A 55 -24.16 5.14 6.94
CA LEU A 55 -24.25 5.68 8.30
C LEU A 55 -24.37 4.60 9.37
N ASN A 56 -24.96 3.44 9.04
CA ASN A 56 -25.04 2.32 9.99
C ASN A 56 -23.66 1.71 10.22
N LEU A 57 -22.88 1.51 9.15
CA LEU A 57 -21.51 1.03 9.29
C LEU A 57 -20.62 2.08 9.95
N ALA A 58 -20.81 3.37 9.66
CA ALA A 58 -20.09 4.45 10.32
C ALA A 58 -20.32 4.45 11.85
N ASP A 59 -21.56 4.24 12.30
CA ASP A 59 -21.87 4.11 13.74
C ASP A 59 -21.15 2.90 14.35
N VAL A 60 -21.20 1.74 13.69
CA VAL A 60 -20.47 0.53 14.11
C VAL A 60 -18.97 0.78 14.19
N ILE A 61 -18.39 1.49 13.22
CA ILE A 61 -16.97 1.85 13.22
C ILE A 61 -16.63 2.74 14.41
N VAL A 62 -17.45 3.76 14.72
CA VAL A 62 -17.22 4.67 15.84
C VAL A 62 -17.31 3.91 17.18
N ARG A 63 -18.33 3.07 17.36
CA ARG A 63 -18.48 2.24 18.57
C ARG A 63 -17.36 1.21 18.68
N GLY A 64 -17.00 0.57 17.58
CA GLY A 64 -15.94 -0.44 17.50
C GLY A 64 -14.57 0.09 17.89
N HIS A 65 -14.20 1.31 17.46
CA HIS A 65 -12.95 1.93 17.92
C HIS A 65 -12.95 2.21 19.44
N ARG A 66 -14.10 2.56 20.02
CA ARG A 66 -14.22 2.80 21.47
C ARG A 66 -14.14 1.51 22.26
N ASP A 67 -14.92 0.51 21.89
CA ASP A 67 -14.99 -0.76 22.59
C ASP A 67 -15.52 -1.89 21.68
N PHE A 68 -14.59 -2.69 21.15
CA PHE A 68 -14.90 -3.81 20.27
C PHE A 68 -15.77 -4.88 20.95
N GLU A 69 -15.55 -5.15 22.23
CA GLU A 69 -16.30 -6.18 22.97
C GLU A 69 -17.75 -5.77 23.23
N SER A 70 -18.06 -4.47 23.16
CA SER A 70 -19.42 -3.97 23.30
C SER A 70 -20.30 -4.19 22.06
N LEU A 71 -19.68 -4.49 20.91
CA LEU A 71 -20.38 -4.77 19.66
C LEU A 71 -21.01 -6.15 19.71
N ASN A 72 -22.17 -6.30 19.06
CA ASN A 72 -22.74 -7.64 18.84
C ASN A 72 -21.94 -8.41 17.77
N GLY A 73 -22.18 -9.72 17.62
CA GLY A 73 -21.39 -10.56 16.72
C GLY A 73 -21.38 -10.11 15.25
N ALA A 74 -22.50 -9.60 14.73
CA ALA A 74 -22.56 -9.09 13.35
C ALA A 74 -21.78 -7.77 13.20
N GLU A 75 -21.85 -6.91 14.21
CA GLU A 75 -21.10 -5.65 14.26
C GLU A 75 -19.60 -5.89 14.42
N GLN A 76 -19.20 -6.85 15.25
CA GLN A 76 -17.80 -7.26 15.38
C GLN A 76 -17.24 -7.76 14.05
N LEU A 77 -18.02 -8.55 13.31
CA LEU A 77 -17.64 -9.01 11.98
C LEU A 77 -17.48 -7.83 11.01
N ALA A 78 -18.46 -6.92 10.95
CA ALA A 78 -18.41 -5.76 10.06
C ALA A 78 -17.22 -4.83 10.37
N PHE A 79 -17.00 -4.55 11.66
CA PHE A 79 -15.87 -3.76 12.12
C PHE A 79 -14.53 -4.45 11.82
N GLY A 80 -14.45 -5.76 12.03
CA GLY A 80 -13.25 -6.53 11.74
C GLY A 80 -12.91 -6.55 10.26
N HIS A 81 -13.90 -6.75 9.38
CA HIS A 81 -13.72 -6.66 7.93
C HIS A 81 -13.27 -5.27 7.49
N PHE A 82 -13.79 -4.22 8.13
CA PHE A 82 -13.34 -2.85 7.89
C PHE A 82 -11.86 -2.66 8.27
N LEU A 83 -11.45 -3.09 9.47
CA LEU A 83 -10.07 -2.98 9.94
C LEU A 83 -9.09 -3.85 9.14
N GLU A 84 -9.50 -5.05 8.75
CA GLU A 84 -8.71 -5.95 7.90
C GLU A 84 -8.43 -5.29 6.54
N ASN A 85 -9.47 -4.75 5.90
CA ASN A 85 -9.34 -4.02 4.64
C ASN A 85 -8.44 -2.78 4.76
N ILE A 86 -8.52 -2.05 5.88
CA ILE A 86 -7.59 -0.93 6.17
C ILE A 86 -6.15 -1.43 6.22
N CYS A 87 -5.87 -2.53 6.91
CA CYS A 87 -4.52 -3.08 7.03
C CYS A 87 -3.94 -3.49 5.66
N ILE A 88 -4.73 -4.20 4.85
CA ILE A 88 -4.34 -4.64 3.51
C ILE A 88 -4.15 -3.44 2.56
N ALA A 89 -5.00 -2.41 2.66
CA ALA A 89 -4.80 -1.17 1.89
C ALA A 89 -3.50 -0.46 2.30
N ASN A 90 -3.19 -0.42 3.59
CA ASN A 90 -1.99 0.20 4.13
C ASN A 90 -0.71 -0.60 3.84
N GLU A 91 -0.77 -1.93 3.75
CA GLU A 91 0.35 -2.76 3.29
C GLU A 91 0.88 -2.29 1.93
N GLY A 92 -0.02 -1.90 1.02
CA GLY A 92 0.35 -1.32 -0.27
C GLY A 92 1.21 -0.05 -0.15
N ALA A 93 1.08 0.73 0.92
CA ALA A 93 1.95 1.86 1.21
C ALA A 93 3.37 1.41 1.56
N LEU A 94 3.53 0.33 2.34
CA LEU A 94 4.85 -0.24 2.68
C LEU A 94 5.54 -0.85 1.46
N VAL A 95 4.79 -1.58 0.63
CA VAL A 95 5.31 -2.11 -0.64
C VAL A 95 5.80 -0.97 -1.54
N MET A 96 5.05 0.13 -1.61
CA MET A 96 5.47 1.30 -2.36
C MET A 96 6.61 2.10 -1.74
N ALA A 97 6.80 2.06 -0.43
CA ALA A 97 7.95 2.66 0.23
C ALA A 97 9.27 2.03 -0.24
N ASN A 98 9.23 0.77 -0.67
CA ASN A 98 10.33 0.05 -1.32
C ASN A 98 10.37 0.24 -2.84
N SER A 99 9.46 1.06 -3.40
CA SER A 99 9.39 1.37 -4.83
C SER A 99 9.85 2.80 -5.12
N VAL A 100 10.24 3.08 -6.37
CA VAL A 100 10.90 4.33 -6.77
C VAL A 100 9.94 5.55 -6.85
N SER A 101 8.68 5.43 -6.44
CA SER A 101 7.60 6.40 -6.72
C SER A 101 7.49 7.60 -5.75
N ARG A 102 7.78 7.40 -4.46
CA ARG A 102 7.76 8.43 -3.40
C ARG A 102 8.91 8.18 -2.41
N GLY A 103 9.32 9.22 -1.68
CA GLY A 103 10.32 9.06 -0.62
C GLY A 103 9.84 8.02 0.40
N LYS A 104 10.67 7.02 0.69
CA LYS A 104 10.42 5.92 1.62
C LYS A 104 9.82 6.39 2.94
N GLU A 105 10.36 7.48 3.49
CA GLU A 105 9.91 8.09 4.75
C GLU A 105 8.44 8.55 4.70
N GLY A 106 8.00 9.16 3.60
CA GLY A 106 6.63 9.65 3.47
C GLY A 106 5.60 8.52 3.41
N MET A 107 5.94 7.42 2.75
CA MET A 107 5.07 6.25 2.64
C MET A 107 4.99 5.46 3.96
N ILE A 108 6.12 5.33 4.67
CA ILE A 108 6.14 4.76 6.01
C ILE A 108 5.32 5.64 6.97
N SER A 109 5.48 6.97 6.95
CA SER A 109 4.70 7.86 7.80
C SER A 109 3.20 7.80 7.51
N LEU A 110 2.80 7.63 6.24
CA LEU A 110 1.40 7.42 5.88
C LEU A 110 0.85 6.14 6.52
N PHE A 111 1.57 5.03 6.35
CA PHE A 111 1.23 3.74 6.96
C PHE A 111 1.10 3.89 8.49
N GLU A 112 2.14 4.40 9.16
CA GLU A 112 2.20 4.51 10.61
C GLU A 112 1.03 5.35 11.14
N ARG A 113 0.71 6.46 10.49
CA ARG A 113 -0.39 7.35 10.89
C ARG A 113 -1.76 6.69 10.76
N HIS A 114 -2.03 6.07 9.62
CA HIS A 114 -3.33 5.43 9.36
C HIS A 114 -3.53 4.21 10.24
N VAL A 115 -2.51 3.36 10.37
CA VAL A 115 -2.56 2.18 11.23
C VAL A 115 -2.74 2.58 12.69
N ARG A 116 -1.98 3.58 13.17
CA ARG A 116 -2.14 4.09 14.55
C ARG A 116 -3.53 4.66 14.80
N TRP A 117 -4.10 5.40 13.84
CA TRP A 117 -5.45 5.96 13.97
C TRP A 117 -6.51 4.88 14.18
N HIS A 118 -6.40 3.76 13.44
CA HIS A 118 -7.38 2.69 13.51
C HIS A 118 -7.12 1.69 14.64
N LEU A 119 -5.91 1.14 14.69
CA LEU A 119 -5.53 0.06 15.60
C LEU A 119 -4.95 0.53 16.94
N GLY A 120 -4.57 1.82 17.06
CA GLY A 120 -4.13 2.40 18.33
C GLY A 120 -5.27 2.73 19.30
N THR A 121 -6.51 2.44 18.93
CA THR A 121 -7.70 2.61 19.79
C THR A 121 -7.92 1.39 20.67
N LYS A 122 -8.67 1.53 21.78
CA LYS A 122 -8.99 0.40 22.68
C LYS A 122 -9.60 -0.76 21.90
N GLY A 123 -10.63 -0.50 21.09
CA GLY A 123 -11.30 -1.55 20.35
C GLY A 123 -10.55 -2.01 19.11
N GLY A 124 -9.83 -1.12 18.42
CA GLY A 124 -8.96 -1.52 17.31
C GLY A 124 -7.82 -2.45 17.74
N GLY A 125 -7.20 -2.17 18.88
CA GLY A 125 -6.17 -3.03 19.48
C GLY A 125 -6.74 -4.38 19.92
N ALA A 126 -7.88 -4.38 20.61
CA ALA A 126 -8.55 -5.61 21.05
C ALA A 126 -8.94 -6.51 19.87
N TRP A 127 -9.48 -5.92 18.79
CA TRP A 127 -9.74 -6.64 17.55
C TRP A 127 -8.44 -7.22 16.97
N PHE A 128 -7.37 -6.43 16.91
CA PHE A 128 -6.11 -6.86 16.31
C PHE A 128 -5.50 -8.05 17.06
N GLU A 129 -5.47 -8.01 18.39
CA GLU A 129 -4.99 -9.12 19.22
C GLU A 129 -5.79 -10.40 18.97
N ARG A 130 -7.12 -10.31 18.91
CA ARG A 130 -7.99 -11.44 18.60
C ARG A 130 -7.76 -11.97 17.19
N PHE A 131 -7.73 -11.08 16.21
CA PHE A 131 -7.49 -11.42 14.81
C PHE A 131 -6.16 -12.14 14.60
N GLN A 132 -5.09 -11.71 15.29
CA GLN A 132 -3.78 -12.35 15.21
C GLN A 132 -3.78 -13.79 15.74
N GLN A 133 -4.64 -14.12 16.70
CA GLN A 133 -4.76 -15.48 17.24
C GLN A 133 -5.54 -16.42 16.30
N GLU A 134 -6.53 -15.88 15.58
CA GLU A 134 -7.45 -16.68 14.76
C GLU A 134 -6.96 -16.88 13.33
N ARG A 135 -6.38 -15.84 12.72
CA ARG A 135 -5.98 -15.82 11.30
C ARG A 135 -4.59 -15.22 11.11
N GLY A 136 -4.39 -14.02 11.67
CA GLY A 136 -3.15 -13.26 11.59
C GLY A 136 -2.82 -12.68 10.23
N PHE A 137 -1.96 -11.67 10.27
CA PHE A 137 -1.27 -11.17 9.08
C PHE A 137 0.12 -11.81 8.99
N PRO A 138 0.77 -11.75 7.80
CA PRO A 138 2.17 -12.11 7.68
C PRO A 138 3.06 -11.38 8.70
N ASP A 139 4.10 -12.06 9.19
CA ASP A 139 4.94 -11.58 10.30
C ASP A 139 5.53 -10.18 10.09
N ASP A 140 5.89 -9.84 8.85
CA ASP A 140 6.45 -8.53 8.50
C ASP A 140 5.43 -7.40 8.59
N LEU A 141 4.20 -7.63 8.13
CA LEU A 141 3.08 -6.71 8.31
C LEU A 141 2.71 -6.60 9.79
N THR A 142 2.63 -7.72 10.51
CA THR A 142 2.34 -7.77 11.95
C THR A 142 3.36 -6.97 12.75
N ARG A 143 4.67 -7.14 12.50
CA ARG A 143 5.72 -6.31 13.12
C ARG A 143 5.58 -4.82 12.81
N SER A 144 5.23 -4.50 11.57
CA SER A 144 5.06 -3.10 11.14
C SER A 144 3.86 -2.45 11.84
N ILE A 145 2.75 -3.19 11.99
CA ILE A 145 1.58 -2.75 12.74
C ILE A 145 1.93 -2.55 14.21
N HIS A 146 2.58 -3.53 14.86
CA HIS A 146 3.01 -3.39 16.26
C HIS A 146 3.87 -2.15 16.48
N LYS A 147 4.82 -1.88 15.58
CA LYS A 147 5.65 -0.68 15.63
C LYS A 147 4.84 0.62 15.49
N ALA A 148 3.79 0.62 14.67
CA ALA A 148 2.94 1.78 14.46
C ALA A 148 2.03 2.08 15.66
N ILE A 149 1.57 1.04 16.38
CA ILE A 149 0.65 1.19 17.52
C ILE A 149 1.34 1.27 18.88
N SER A 150 2.65 1.01 18.94
CA SER A 150 3.48 1.33 20.12
C SER A 150 3.81 2.81 20.20
#